data_AF-A0A958L8J2-F1
#
_entry.id   AF-A0A958L8J2-F1
#
_cell.length_a   1.000
_cell.length_b   1.000
_cell.length_c   1.000
_cell.angle_alpha   90.00
_cell.angle_beta   90.00
_cell.angle_gamma   90.00
#
_symmetry.space_group_name_H-M   'P 1'
#
loop_
_entity.id
_entity.type
_entity.pdbx_description
1 polymer ?
#
loop_
_entity_poly.entity_id
_entity_poly.type
_entity_poly.pdbx_seq_one_letter_code
_entity_poly.pdbx_strand_id
1 'polypeptide(L)'
;MKKYKYNFSDMQFVFNDIGCKAKLNQNICRIAESIQRQAPNNSFIKITFEKQLDQYITQCRICALTKTFSAIAIAPGMEESMKLLELRIAKKLNLWKQERVFKEINKAVLA
;
A
#
# COMPACT_ATOMS: atom_id res chain seq x y z
N MET A 1 -21.08 -11.87 -4.50
CA MET A 1 -20.01 -10.84 -4.39
C MET A 1 -19.10 -10.96 -5.61
N LYS A 2 -18.97 -9.91 -6.43
CA LYS A 2 -18.07 -9.94 -7.61
C LYS A 2 -16.68 -9.43 -7.22
N LYS A 3 -15.64 -10.06 -7.75
CA LYS A 3 -14.24 -9.76 -7.45
C LYS A 3 -13.45 -9.60 -8.74
N TYR A 4 -12.77 -8.47 -8.88
CA TYR A 4 -11.89 -8.18 -10.02
C TYR A 4 -10.44 -8.10 -9.55
N LYS A 5 -9.52 -8.64 -10.34
CA LYS A 5 -8.08 -8.63 -10.04
C LYS A 5 -7.30 -8.10 -11.23
N TYR A 6 -6.38 -7.19 -10.98
CA TYR A 6 -5.37 -6.75 -11.93
C TYR A 6 -4.00 -7.08 -11.35
N ASN A 7 -3.21 -7.85 -12.08
CA ASN A 7 -1.88 -8.26 -11.65
C ASN A 7 -0.82 -7.58 -12.53
N PHE A 8 0.15 -6.97 -11.87
CA PHE A 8 1.43 -6.54 -12.39
C PHE A 8 2.51 -7.41 -11.73
N SER A 9 3.75 -7.38 -12.23
CA SER A 9 4.86 -8.23 -11.78
C SER A 9 4.96 -8.38 -10.25
N ASP A 10 4.86 -7.27 -9.55
CA ASP A 10 5.11 -7.10 -8.13
C ASP A 10 3.94 -6.40 -7.41
N MET A 11 2.82 -6.19 -8.12
CA MET A 11 1.66 -5.49 -7.59
C MET A 11 0.34 -6.12 -8.02
N GLN A 12 -0.58 -6.26 -7.08
CA GLN A 12 -1.94 -6.75 -7.33
C GLN A 12 -2.97 -5.75 -6.84
N PHE A 13 -3.90 -5.37 -7.72
CA PHE A 13 -5.11 -4.64 -7.37
C PHE A 13 -6.28 -5.61 -7.29
N VAL A 14 -7.04 -5.53 -6.20
CA VAL A 14 -8.24 -6.33 -5.98
C VAL A 14 -9.41 -5.41 -5.71
N PHE A 15 -10.48 -5.53 -6.48
CA PHE A 15 -11.71 -4.77 -6.29
C PHE A 15 -12.82 -5.72 -5.83
N ASN A 16 -13.25 -5.56 -4.58
CA ASN A 16 -14.35 -6.31 -3.97
C ASN A 16 -15.60 -5.43 -3.97
N ASP A 17 -16.68 -5.90 -4.59
CA ASP A 17 -18.01 -5.25 -4.53
C ASP A 17 -18.10 -3.80 -5.04
N ILE A 18 -17.01 -3.29 -5.61
CA ILE A 18 -17.03 -2.08 -6.41
C ILE A 18 -17.38 -2.54 -7.82
N GLY A 19 -18.55 -2.13 -8.33
CA GLY A 19 -19.01 -2.51 -9.66
C GLY A 19 -17.93 -2.30 -10.73
N CYS A 20 -18.07 -2.97 -11.88
CA CYS A 20 -17.12 -3.02 -13.01
C CYS A 20 -16.68 -1.64 -13.59
N LYS A 21 -17.09 -0.53 -12.96
CA LYS A 21 -16.73 0.86 -13.27
C LYS A 21 -15.64 1.46 -12.38
N ALA A 22 -15.09 0.75 -11.38
CA ALA A 22 -13.84 1.18 -10.74
C ALA A 22 -12.68 1.10 -11.74
N LYS A 23 -12.58 2.11 -12.60
CA LYS A 23 -11.43 2.31 -13.45
C LYS A 23 -10.28 2.72 -12.54
N LEU A 24 -9.17 1.99 -12.64
CA LEU A 24 -7.88 2.53 -12.26
C LEU A 24 -7.71 3.84 -13.02
N ASN A 25 -7.77 4.96 -12.30
CA ASN A 25 -7.49 6.27 -12.87
C ASN A 25 -6.01 6.58 -12.68
N GLN A 26 -5.52 7.58 -13.41
CA GLN A 26 -4.11 7.98 -13.35
C GLN A 26 -3.66 8.34 -11.93
N ASN A 27 -4.54 8.91 -11.10
CA ASN A 27 -4.21 9.27 -9.72
C ASN A 27 -3.96 8.03 -8.86
N ILE A 28 -4.77 6.98 -8.97
CA ILE A 28 -4.59 5.74 -8.22
C ILE A 28 -3.31 5.03 -8.65
N CYS A 29 -3.01 5.01 -9.95
CA CYS A 29 -1.75 4.46 -10.44
C CYS A 29 -0.55 5.22 -9.87
N ARG A 30 -0.58 6.56 -9.90
CA ARG A 30 0.48 7.40 -9.32
C ARG A 30 0.69 7.16 -7.83
N ILE A 31 -0.40 7.01 -7.06
CA ILE A 31 -0.33 6.71 -5.63
C ILE A 31 0.27 5.32 -5.40
N ALA A 32 -0.13 4.32 -6.19
CA ALA A 32 0.42 2.98 -6.09
C ALA A 32 1.91 2.93 -6.44
N GLU A 33 2.34 3.65 -7.49
CA GLU A 33 3.75 3.84 -7.84
C GLU A 33 4.55 4.54 -6.75
N SER A 34 3.95 5.53 -6.06
CA SER A 34 4.57 6.17 -4.90
C SER A 34 4.80 5.18 -3.76
N ILE A 35 3.82 4.32 -3.46
CA ILE A 35 3.96 3.25 -2.47
C ILE A 35 5.05 2.27 -2.89
N GLN A 36 5.08 1.86 -4.16
CA GLN A 36 6.07 0.94 -4.70
C GLN A 36 7.49 1.47 -4.59
N ARG A 37 7.72 2.75 -4.95
CA ARG A 37 9.04 3.40 -4.83
C ARG A 37 9.55 3.47 -3.39
N GLN A 38 8.65 3.51 -2.41
CA GLN A 38 9.03 3.58 -1.00
C GLN A 38 9.21 2.20 -0.36
N ALA A 39 8.57 1.17 -0.92
CA ALA A 39 8.59 -0.20 -0.42
C ALA A 39 9.99 -0.83 -0.50
N PRO A 40 10.27 -1.86 0.31
CA PRO A 40 11.52 -2.60 0.17
C PRO A 40 11.63 -3.24 -1.21
N ASN A 41 12.86 -3.34 -1.72
CA ASN A 41 13.15 -4.12 -2.94
C ASN A 41 12.64 -5.56 -2.78
N ASN A 42 12.22 -6.17 -3.89
CA ASN A 42 11.68 -7.54 -3.93
C ASN A 42 10.48 -7.73 -2.99
N SER A 43 9.61 -6.72 -2.91
CA SER A 43 8.36 -6.83 -2.18
C SER A 43 7.18 -7.05 -3.13
N PHE A 44 6.20 -7.82 -2.67
CA PHE A 44 4.91 -7.97 -3.34
C PHE A 44 3.89 -7.05 -2.69
N ILE A 45 3.22 -6.23 -3.49
CA ILE A 45 2.26 -5.23 -3.02
C ILE A 45 0.86 -5.65 -3.42
N LYS A 46 -0.06 -5.74 -2.46
CA LYS A 46 -1.46 -6.00 -2.71
C LYS A 46 -2.30 -4.85 -2.20
N ILE A 47 -3.03 -4.21 -3.10
CA ILE A 47 -4.00 -3.16 -2.78
C ILE A 47 -5.40 -3.71 -3.02
N THR A 48 -6.23 -3.71 -1.99
CA THR A 48 -7.62 -4.15 -2.04
C THR A 48 -8.54 -2.97 -1.82
N PHE A 49 -9.53 -2.83 -2.68
CA PHE A 49 -10.55 -1.80 -2.63
C PHE A 49 -11.88 -2.49 -2.37
N GLU A 50 -12.66 -1.91 -1.47
CA GLU A 50 -13.99 -2.35 -1.11
C GLU A 50 -14.88 -1.13 -0.93
N LYS A 51 -16.15 -1.24 -1.31
CA LYS A 51 -17.16 -0.22 -0.99
C LYS A 51 -18.14 -0.82 0.00
N GLN A 52 -18.26 -0.19 1.17
CA GLN A 52 -19.21 -0.58 2.19
C GLN A 52 -20.09 0.63 2.50
N LEU A 53 -21.40 0.52 2.23
CA LEU A 53 -22.34 1.64 2.33
C LEU A 53 -21.85 2.84 1.49
N ASP A 54 -21.65 3.99 2.14
CA ASP A 54 -21.19 5.25 1.54
C ASP A 54 -19.68 5.49 1.69
N GLN A 55 -18.92 4.46 2.05
CA GLN A 55 -17.47 4.58 2.28
C GLN A 55 -16.68 3.61 1.41
N TYR A 56 -15.53 4.08 0.95
CA TYR A 56 -14.50 3.26 0.32
C TYR A 56 -13.46 2.87 1.35
N ILE A 57 -13.24 1.57 1.45
CA ILE A 57 -12.23 0.94 2.28
C ILE A 57 -11.12 0.49 1.34
N THR A 58 -9.93 1.05 1.54
CA THR A 58 -8.74 0.63 0.80
C THR A 58 -7.70 0.07 1.75
N GLN A 59 -7.19 -1.12 1.42
CA GLN A 59 -6.23 -1.86 2.22
C GLN A 59 -4.97 -2.09 1.38
N CYS A 60 -3.80 -1.85 1.97
CA CYS A 60 -2.52 -2.17 1.35
C CYS A 60 -1.80 -3.19 2.22
N ARG A 61 -1.22 -4.21 1.59
CA ARG A 61 -0.30 -5.16 2.20
C ARG A 61 0.96 -5.26 1.33
N ILE A 62 2.10 -4.94 1.90
CA ILE A 62 3.42 -5.07 1.30
C ILE A 62 4.12 -6.24 1.98
N CYS A 63 4.36 -7.30 1.23
CA CYS A 63 5.08 -8.49 1.69
C CYS A 63 6.52 -8.42 1.17
N ALA A 64 7.47 -8.06 2.01
CA ALA A 64 8.89 -8.18 1.72
C ALA A 64 9.49 -9.37 2.47
N LEU A 65 10.66 -9.85 2.03
CA LEU A 65 11.39 -10.94 2.69
C LEU A 65 11.66 -10.68 4.18
N THR A 66 11.90 -9.42 4.55
CA THR A 66 12.31 -9.04 5.91
C THR A 66 11.15 -8.65 6.82
N LYS A 67 10.04 -8.15 6.25
CA LYS A 67 8.92 -7.61 7.03
C LYS A 67 7.69 -7.48 6.15
N THR A 68 6.51 -7.64 6.78
CA THR A 68 5.24 -7.28 6.16
C THR A 68 4.77 -5.93 6.68
N PHE A 69 4.32 -5.06 5.78
CA PHE A 69 3.66 -3.80 6.10
C PHE A 69 2.20 -3.90 5.68
N SER A 70 1.30 -3.37 6.50
CA SER A 70 -0.10 -3.28 6.15
C SER A 70 -0.70 -1.98 6.64
N ALA A 71 -1.68 -1.46 5.91
CA ALA A 71 -2.51 -0.36 6.36
C ALA A 71 -3.89 -0.50 5.73
N ILE A 72 -4.86 0.11 6.40
CA ILE A 72 -6.24 0.25 5.94
C ILE A 72 -6.55 1.73 6.02
N ALA A 73 -7.33 2.24 5.07
CA ALA A 73 -7.86 3.59 5.06
C ALA A 73 -9.33 3.56 4.63
N ILE A 74 -10.14 4.43 5.23
CA ILE A 74 -11.58 4.51 5.00
C ILE A 74 -11.89 5.98 4.70
N ALA A 75 -12.58 6.25 3.60
CA ALA A 75 -12.99 7.61 3.23
C ALA A 75 -14.27 7.60 2.36
N PRO A 76 -14.99 8.73 2.26
CA PRO A 76 -16.13 8.86 1.35
C PRO A 76 -15.76 8.67 -0.13
N GLY A 77 -14.55 9.07 -0.52
CA GLY A 77 -14.04 8.90 -1.88
C GLY A 77 -12.96 7.81 -2.01
N MET A 78 -12.98 7.07 -3.13
CA MET A 78 -11.94 6.08 -3.45
C MET A 78 -10.54 6.71 -3.52
N GLU A 79 -10.40 7.87 -4.16
CA GLU A 79 -9.12 8.59 -4.24
C GLU A 79 -8.65 9.09 -2.87
N GLU A 80 -9.56 9.64 -2.06
CA GLU A 80 -9.25 10.08 -0.70
C GLU A 80 -8.78 8.91 0.18
N SER A 81 -9.46 7.76 0.09
CA SER A 81 -9.05 6.56 0.81
C SER A 81 -7.66 6.10 0.40
N MET A 82 -7.29 6.22 -0.90
CA MET A 82 -5.96 5.92 -1.39
C MET A 82 -4.88 6.89 -0.91
N LYS A 83 -5.16 8.20 -0.88
CA LYS A 83 -4.23 9.21 -0.33
C LYS A 83 -3.97 8.97 1.16
N LEU A 84 -5.02 8.67 1.92
CA LEU A 84 -4.90 8.30 3.33
C LEU A 84 -4.09 7.02 3.52
N LEU A 85 -4.27 6.05 2.62
CA LEU A 85 -3.52 4.80 2.65
C LEU A 85 -2.03 5.02 2.38
N GLU A 86 -1.70 5.84 1.38
CA GLU A 86 -0.34 6.24 1.06
C GLU A 86 0.37 6.83 2.27
N LEU A 87 -0.24 7.83 2.92
CA LEU A 87 0.31 8.48 4.12
C LEU A 87 0.58 7.46 5.24
N ARG A 88 -0.37 6.54 5.49
CA ARG A 88 -0.24 5.51 6.53
C ARG A 88 0.90 4.52 6.21
N ILE A 89 1.03 4.10 4.95
CA ILE A 89 2.10 3.21 4.50
C ILE A 89 3.46 3.91 4.54
N ALA A 90 3.54 5.13 4.01
CA ALA A 90 4.76 5.94 4.02
C ALA A 90 5.30 6.12 5.44
N LYS A 91 4.42 6.43 6.41
CA LYS A 91 4.81 6.53 7.83
C LYS A 91 5.42 5.22 8.35
N LYS A 92 4.81 4.06 8.05
CA LYS A 92 5.32 2.75 8.48
C LYS A 92 6.66 2.40 7.82
N LEU A 93 6.81 2.70 6.54
CA LEU A 93 8.06 2.46 5.80
C LEU A 93 9.19 3.37 6.30
N ASN A 94 8.90 4.64 6.57
CA ASN A 94 9.88 5.58 7.10
C ASN A 94 10.36 5.19 8.49
N LEU A 95 9.45 4.82 9.40
CA LEU A 95 9.83 4.30 10.71
C LEU A 95 10.76 3.08 10.60
N TRP A 96 10.42 2.13 9.72
CA TRP A 96 11.27 0.96 9.49
C TRP A 96 12.64 1.31 8.90
N LYS A 97 12.72 2.27 7.97
CA LYS A 97 14.00 2.75 7.41
C LYS A 97 14.87 3.37 8.50
N GLN A 98 14.27 4.21 9.36
CA GLN A 98 14.98 4.82 10.49
C GLN A 98 15.50 3.76 11.46
N GLU A 99 14.67 2.79 11.87
CA GLU A 99 15.07 1.67 12.74
C GLU A 99 16.27 0.89 12.20
N ARG A 100 16.42 0.77 10.87
CA ARG A 100 17.57 0.10 10.25
C ARG A 100 18.83 0.94 10.28
N VAL A 101 18.73 2.22 9.92
CA VAL A 101 19.88 3.13 9.94
C VAL A 101 20.48 3.23 11.35
N PHE A 102 19.64 3.36 12.38
CA PHE A 102 20.12 3.38 13.77
C PHE A 102 20.84 2.08 14.18
N LYS A 103 20.36 0.92 13.72
CA LYS A 103 21.03 -0.36 13.99
C LYS A 103 22.38 -0.48 13.29
N GLU A 104 22.50 0.04 12.08
CA GLU A 104 23.76 0.02 11.33
C GLU A 104 24.81 0.95 11.96
N ILE A 105 24.41 2.15 12.39
CA ILE A 105 25.28 3.08 13.13
C ILE A 105 25.78 2.44 14.43
N ASN A 106 24.89 1.86 15.24
CA ASN A 106 25.29 1.23 16.50
C ASN A 106 26.25 0.05 16.29
N LYS A 107 26.09 -0.72 15.21
CA LYS A 107 27.05 -1.78 14.87
C LYS A 107 28.41 -1.23 14.47
N ALA A 108 28.45 -0.12 13.73
CA ALA A 108 29.71 0.52 13.31
C ALA A 108 30.47 1.20 14.47
N VAL A 109 29.76 1.67 15.50
CA VAL A 109 30.37 2.28 16.68
C VAL A 109 30.90 1.24 17.68
N LEU A 110 30.33 0.02 17.68
CA LEU A 110 30.71 -1.08 18.56
C LEU A 110 31.69 -2.09 17.93
N ALA A 111 32.05 -1.91 16.65
CA ALA A 111 33.02 -2.71 15.92
C ALA A 111 34.37 -1.98 15.87
#